data_AF-A0A2E3DHU5-F1
#
_entry.id   AF-A0A2E3DHU5-F1
#
_cell.length_a   1.000
_cell.length_b   1.000
_cell.length_c   1.000
_cell.angle_alpha   90.00
_cell.angle_beta   90.00
_cell.angle_gamma   90.00
#
_symmetry.space_group_name_H-M   'P 1'
#
loop_
_entity.id
_entity.type
_entity.pdbx_description
1 polymer ?
#
loop_
_entity_poly.entity_id
_entity_poly.type
_entity_poly.pdbx_seq_one_letter_code
_entity_poly.pdbx_strand_id
1 'polypeptide(L)'
;MVRRILNFQAAQAKVTGQAEIMEPLQQKTHVKVKLGQILPALTDALLSQRAWVEDFEDDQIEVSKDLYEVIQAYERMRNAA
;
A
#
# COMPACT_ATOMS: atom_id res chain seq x y z
N MET A 1 -18.75 -15.99 39.31
CA MET A 1 -17.61 -16.12 38.38
C MET A 1 -16.71 -14.91 38.56
N VAL A 2 -15.58 -15.13 39.25
CA VAL A 2 -14.28 -14.42 39.23
C VAL A 2 -14.29 -12.97 38.67
N ARG A 3 -14.21 -11.94 39.54
CA ARG A 3 -13.00 -11.11 39.82
C ARG A 3 -12.34 -10.58 38.52
N ARG A 4 -12.04 -9.30 38.31
CA ARG A 4 -11.69 -8.23 39.26
C ARG A 4 -11.61 -6.93 38.44
N ILE A 5 -12.23 -5.88 38.96
CA ILE A 5 -11.93 -4.50 38.60
C ILE A 5 -10.49 -4.26 39.07
N LEU A 6 -9.59 -3.82 38.20
CA LEU A 6 -8.32 -3.25 38.60
C LEU A 6 -8.12 -1.94 37.85
N ASN A 7 -8.51 -0.86 38.52
CA ASN A 7 -7.84 0.43 38.39
C ASN A 7 -6.34 0.20 38.55
N PHE A 8 -5.56 0.62 37.55
CA PHE A 8 -4.12 0.83 37.70
C PHE A 8 -3.82 2.30 37.39
N GLN A 9 -4.40 3.20 38.20
CA GLN A 9 -3.74 4.45 38.51
C GLN A 9 -2.71 4.16 39.61
N ALA A 10 -1.44 4.05 39.23
CA ALA A 10 -0.24 4.36 40.03
C ALA A 10 0.97 3.60 39.50
N ALA A 11 1.49 4.05 38.35
CA ALA A 11 2.92 3.98 38.08
C ALA A 11 3.34 5.24 37.30
N GLN A 12 2.79 6.39 37.69
CA GLN A 12 3.39 7.69 37.40
C GLN A 12 4.51 7.91 38.43
N ALA A 13 5.69 7.37 38.17
CA ALA A 13 6.90 7.81 38.85
C ALA A 13 8.13 7.49 37.99
N LYS A 14 8.78 8.56 37.53
CA LYS A 14 10.06 8.63 36.82
C LYS A 14 10.05 8.21 35.35
N VAL A 15 9.70 9.17 34.49
CA VAL A 15 10.55 9.48 33.34
C VAL A 15 10.76 11.00 33.31
N THR A 16 11.96 11.38 33.75
CA THR A 16 12.58 12.69 33.54
C THR A 16 12.48 13.08 32.08
N GLY A 17 12.18 14.36 31.85
CA GLY A 17 11.73 14.89 30.57
C GLY A 17 12.56 14.50 29.36
N GLN A 18 11.82 14.13 28.32
CA GLN A 18 12.13 14.34 26.91
C GLN A 18 10.78 14.34 26.21
N ALA A 19 10.49 15.41 25.48
CA ALA A 19 9.27 15.52 24.69
C ALA A 19 9.21 14.35 23.70
N GLU A 20 8.36 13.38 23.98
CA GLU A 20 8.01 12.33 23.04
C GLU A 20 7.25 13.04 21.92
N ILE A 21 7.96 13.34 20.83
CA ILE A 21 7.38 13.74 19.56
C ILE A 21 6.43 12.61 19.19
N MET A 22 5.13 12.84 19.37
CA MET A 22 4.10 11.98 18.81
C MET A 22 4.27 12.05 17.29
N GLU A 23 5.06 11.14 16.72
CA GLU A 23 5.00 10.87 15.30
C GLU A 23 3.54 10.52 15.01
N PRO A 24 2.83 11.27 14.13
CA PRO A 24 1.49 10.86 13.76
C PRO A 24 1.60 9.43 13.22
N LEU A 25 0.68 8.56 13.63
CA LEU A 25 0.47 7.24 13.04
C LEU A 25 0.12 7.46 11.55
N GLN A 26 1.11 7.76 10.71
CA GLN A 26 0.99 7.91 9.28
C GLN A 26 0.66 6.51 8.77
N GLN A 27 -0.64 6.17 8.74
CA GLN A 27 -1.12 5.00 8.03
C GLN A 27 -0.60 5.16 6.61
N LYS A 28 0.33 4.28 6.23
CA LYS A 28 0.87 4.27 4.88
C LYS A 28 -0.29 3.91 3.96
N THR A 29 -0.83 4.92 3.28
CA THR A 29 -1.87 4.76 2.26
C THR A 29 -1.37 3.99 1.04
N HIS A 30 -0.04 3.87 0.89
CA HIS A 30 0.61 3.21 -0.23
C HIS A 30 1.66 2.21 0.26
N VAL A 31 1.71 1.05 -0.39
CA VAL A 31 2.68 -0.02 -0.13
C VAL A 31 3.59 -0.22 -1.35
N LYS A 32 4.89 -0.42 -1.10
CA LYS A 32 5.85 -0.73 -2.17
C LYS A 32 5.86 -2.23 -2.41
N VAL A 33 5.42 -2.64 -3.59
CA VAL A 33 5.35 -4.04 -4.02
C VAL A 33 6.16 -4.23 -5.29
N LYS A 34 6.71 -5.44 -5.50
CA LYS A 34 7.40 -5.75 -6.74
C LYS A 34 6.38 -5.97 -7.85
N LEU A 35 6.63 -5.42 -9.04
CA LEU A 35 5.77 -5.60 -10.20
C LEU A 35 5.44 -7.07 -10.47
N GLY A 36 6.44 -7.96 -10.42
CA GLY A 36 6.23 -9.40 -10.63
C GLY A 36 5.35 -10.09 -9.59
N GLN A 37 5.11 -9.49 -8.42
CA GLN A 37 4.17 -10.03 -7.43
C GLN A 37 2.72 -9.63 -7.74
N ILE A 38 2.50 -8.46 -8.33
CA ILE A 38 1.16 -7.95 -8.63
C ILE A 38 0.67 -8.32 -10.02
N LEU A 39 1.57 -8.46 -11.01
CA LEU A 39 1.22 -8.77 -12.39
C LEU A 39 0.34 -10.02 -12.55
N PRO A 40 0.62 -11.16 -11.88
CA PRO A 40 -0.22 -12.34 -12.02
C PRO A 40 -1.65 -12.11 -11.53
N ALA A 41 -1.82 -11.38 -10.43
CA ALA A 41 -3.15 -11.08 -9.87
C ALA A 41 -3.95 -10.13 -10.77
N LEU A 42 -3.30 -9.09 -11.31
CA LEU A 42 -3.92 -8.18 -12.27
C LEU A 42 -4.29 -8.90 -13.57
N THR A 43 -3.41 -9.78 -14.06
CA THR A 43 -3.66 -10.57 -15.27
C THR A 43 -4.84 -11.52 -15.08
N ASP A 44 -4.88 -12.24 -13.95
CA ASP A 44 -6.01 -13.13 -13.62
C ASP A 44 -7.32 -12.35 -13.51
N ALA A 45 -7.29 -11.19 -12.87
CA ALA A 45 -8.46 -10.35 -12.69
C ALA A 45 -8.99 -9.77 -14.01
N LEU A 46 -8.09 -9.37 -14.91
CA LEU A 46 -8.44 -8.92 -16.26
C LEU A 46 -9.04 -10.05 -17.09
N LEU A 47 -8.40 -11.23 -17.12
CA LEU A 47 -8.88 -12.40 -17.86
C LEU A 47 -10.22 -12.92 -17.32
N SER A 48 -10.42 -12.83 -16.00
CA SER A 48 -11.65 -13.22 -15.32
C SER A 48 -12.72 -12.13 -15.27
N GLN A 49 -12.49 -10.97 -15.91
CA GLN A 49 -13.41 -9.82 -15.93
C GLN A 49 -13.88 -9.41 -14.51
N ARG A 50 -12.94 -9.30 -13.58
CA ARG A 50 -13.25 -8.89 -12.20
C ARG A 50 -13.52 -7.38 -12.15
N ALA A 51 -14.71 -7.00 -11.71
CA ALA A 51 -15.13 -5.61 -11.59
C ALA A 51 -14.26 -4.74 -10.68
N TRP A 52 -13.50 -5.34 -9.75
CA TRP A 52 -12.62 -4.55 -8.87
C TRP A 52 -11.47 -3.89 -9.63
N VAL A 53 -11.04 -4.41 -10.78
CA VAL A 53 -9.94 -3.81 -11.56
C VAL A 53 -10.35 -2.46 -12.14
N GLU A 54 -11.61 -2.32 -12.52
CA GLU A 54 -12.19 -1.07 -13.05
C GLU A 54 -12.19 0.04 -11.98
N ASP A 55 -12.26 -0.32 -10.69
CA ASP A 55 -12.19 0.63 -9.58
C ASP A 55 -10.82 1.34 -9.50
N PHE A 56 -9.78 0.77 -10.12
CA PHE A 56 -8.42 1.31 -10.15
C PHE A 56 -8.01 1.86 -11.52
N GLU A 57 -8.96 2.09 -12.44
CA GLU A 57 -8.64 2.59 -13.79
C GLU A 57 -8.05 4.01 -13.78
N ASP A 58 -8.57 4.89 -12.92
CA ASP A 58 -8.13 6.28 -12.78
C ASP A 58 -6.93 6.45 -11.82
N ASP A 59 -6.48 5.38 -11.17
CA ASP A 59 -5.45 5.42 -10.15
C ASP A 59 -4.05 5.62 -10.76
N GLN A 60 -3.30 6.60 -10.22
CA GLN A 60 -1.95 6.87 -10.65
C GLN A 60 -0.94 5.97 -9.93
N ILE A 61 -0.17 5.22 -10.71
CA ILE A 61 0.93 4.39 -10.19
C ILE A 61 2.29 4.99 -10.53
N GLU A 62 3.22 4.94 -9.58
CA GLU A 62 4.63 5.28 -9.84
C GLU A 62 5.36 4.06 -10.42
N VAL A 63 5.86 4.19 -11.65
CA VAL A 63 6.70 3.19 -12.31
C VAL A 63 8.09 3.77 -12.59
N SER A 64 9.11 2.91 -12.71
CA SER A 64 10.43 3.39 -13.14
C SER A 64 10.35 3.91 -14.57
N LYS A 65 11.15 4.94 -14.87
CA LYS A 65 11.22 5.53 -16.21
C LYS A 65 11.55 4.48 -17.27
N ASP A 66 12.56 3.64 -17.03
CA ASP A 66 12.96 2.57 -17.96
C ASP A 66 11.79 1.63 -18.29
N LEU A 67 11.02 1.22 -17.28
CA LEU A 67 9.87 0.34 -17.50
C LEU A 67 8.79 1.03 -18.35
N TYR A 68 8.50 2.30 -18.04
CA TYR A 68 7.53 3.07 -18.80
C TYR A 68 7.94 3.24 -20.27
N GLU A 69 9.22 3.51 -20.53
CA GLU A 69 9.75 3.62 -21.90
C GLU A 69 9.63 2.30 -22.68
N VAL A 70 9.89 1.16 -22.03
CA VAL A 70 9.73 -0.17 -22.64
C VAL A 70 8.27 -0.47 -22.98
N ILE A 71 7.33 -0.19 -22.07
CA ILE A 71 5.89 -0.41 -22.30
C ILE A 71 5.41 0.44 -23.47
N GLN A 72 5.76 1.72 -23.49
CA GLN A 72 5.37 2.61 -24.60
C GLN A 72 5.95 2.15 -25.94
N ALA A 73 7.18 1.64 -25.98
CA ALA A 73 7.77 1.09 -27.19
C ALA A 73 7.01 -0.16 -27.68
N TYR A 74 6.63 -1.04 -26.75
CA TYR A 74 5.83 -2.22 -27.04
C TYR A 74 4.44 -1.88 -27.60
N GLU A 75 3.74 -0.92 -26.99
CA GLU A 75 2.42 -0.47 -27.47
C GLU A 75 2.47 0.13 -28.86
N ARG A 76 3.46 0.99 -29.13
CA ARG A 76 3.67 1.55 -30.48
C ARG A 76 3.89 0.46 -31.51
N MET A 77 4.67 -0.56 -31.19
CA MET A 77 4.91 -1.70 -32.08
C MET A 77 3.63 -2.51 -32.32
N ARG A 78 2.83 -2.75 -31.27
CA ARG A 78 1.56 -3.48 -31.36
C ARG A 78 0.52 -2.75 -32.20
N ASN A 79 0.41 -1.43 -32.05
CA ASN A 79 -0.58 -0.62 -32.75
C ASN A 79 -0.18 -0.27 -34.19
N ALA A 80 1.10 -0.43 -34.54
CA ALA A 80 1.60 -0.23 -35.90
C ALA A 80 1.47 -1.46 -36.81
N ALA A 81 1.12 -2.62 -36.26
CA ALA A 81 0.92 -3.89 -36.95
C ALA A 81 -0.57 -4.12 -37.30
#